data_AF-A0A162ZSG2-F1
#
_entry.id   AF-A0A162ZSG2-F1
#
_cell.length_a   1.000
_cell.length_b   1.000
_cell.length_c   1.000
_cell.angle_alpha   90.00
_cell.angle_beta   90.00
_cell.angle_gamma   90.00
#
_symmetry.space_group_name_H-M   'P 1'
#
loop_
_entity.id
_entity.type
_entity.pdbx_description
1 polymer ?
#
loop_
_entity_poly.entity_id
_entity_poly.type
_entity_poly.pdbx_seq_one_letter_code
_entity_poly.pdbx_strand_id
1 'polypeptide(L)'
;MLRSHESGSLRAANAGETVTLAGWVDRRRDHGGVAFIDLRDASGIVQVVVREDDAHALRNETVVKVTGTVSLRPEGNQNPNLPTGEIEIVDTSVEILAEAAPLPFQVSDHAEDSGTVGEETRLRYRYLDLRRSGPAHAMRLRSAVNRAARTVLDEHGFVEIETPTLTKSTPEGARDFLVPARLQPGSWYALPQSPQLFKQLLQVAGMERYYQIARCYRDEDFRADRQPEFTQLDIEASFVEQADIIALAEEILVALWKLIGYDIETPIPHITYHEAMERFGSDKPDLRFGLELTNLTEFFSETPFRVFQSDYVGSVVYPGGGSLPRRQLDAWQDWAKQRGAKGLAYVLVAEDGTLTGPVAKNISETEKAGLVEAAGANPGDAIFFAAGDANSSRALLGAARREIAERVGLIKDGDWAFVWVVDAPLFESAADAQAAGDVAVGEGQWTAVHHAFTAPKPEYLETLETDPGAALAYAYDIVCNGNEIGGGSIRIHQRAVQERVFEIMGIGEDEAEEKFGFLLEAFKFGAPPHGGIAFGWDRIVSLLAGVDSIREVIAFPKSGGGYDPLTQAPAPITEAQRAEAGVDFDPDAETDD
;
A
#
# COMPACT_ATOMS: atom_id res chain seq x y z
N MET A 1 -28.24 33.99 6.04
CA MET A 1 -27.41 32.94 5.39
C MET A 1 -26.06 32.93 6.11
N LEU A 2 -25.48 31.76 6.43
CA LEU A 2 -24.21 31.68 7.17
C LEU A 2 -22.99 32.05 6.32
N ARG A 3 -23.06 31.87 5.00
CA ARG A 3 -21.99 32.17 4.05
C ARG A 3 -22.60 32.59 2.71
N SER A 4 -21.98 33.55 2.04
CA SER A 4 -22.30 34.01 0.67
C SER A 4 -21.27 33.53 -0.37
N HIS A 5 -20.00 33.40 0.03
CA HIS A 5 -18.88 33.03 -0.83
C HIS A 5 -17.94 32.11 -0.06
N GLU A 6 -17.19 31.27 -0.78
CA GLU A 6 -16.09 30.51 -0.18
C GLU A 6 -14.86 31.41 -0.03
N SER A 7 -14.16 31.29 1.09
CA SER A 7 -13.09 32.22 1.48
C SER A 7 -11.97 32.29 0.44
N GLY A 8 -11.51 31.14 -0.05
CA GLY A 8 -10.45 31.00 -1.07
C GLY A 8 -10.89 31.28 -2.51
N SER A 9 -12.18 31.53 -2.76
CA SER A 9 -12.69 31.82 -4.12
C SER A 9 -12.58 33.29 -4.52
N LEU A 10 -12.44 34.20 -3.55
CA LEU A 10 -12.45 35.64 -3.79
C LEU A 10 -11.21 36.11 -4.56
N ARG A 11 -11.40 37.08 -5.47
CA ARG A 11 -10.35 37.66 -6.31
C ARG A 11 -10.47 39.19 -6.35
N ALA A 12 -9.49 39.87 -6.97
CA ALA A 12 -9.55 41.31 -7.21
C ALA A 12 -10.83 41.77 -7.92
N ALA A 13 -11.42 40.91 -8.76
CA ALA A 13 -12.68 41.17 -9.43
C ALA A 13 -13.88 41.37 -8.48
N ASN A 14 -13.79 40.89 -7.24
CA ASN A 14 -14.83 41.03 -6.22
C ASN A 14 -14.73 42.35 -5.42
N ALA A 15 -13.75 43.22 -5.72
CA ALA A 15 -13.53 44.44 -4.96
C ALA A 15 -14.79 45.33 -4.91
N GLY A 16 -15.15 45.79 -3.71
CA GLY A 16 -16.35 46.58 -3.42
C GLY A 16 -17.59 45.76 -3.06
N GLU A 17 -17.57 44.43 -3.22
CA GLU A 17 -18.68 43.57 -2.86
C GLU A 17 -18.75 43.35 -1.33
N THR A 18 -19.96 43.39 -0.78
CA THR A 18 -20.20 42.94 0.60
C THR A 18 -20.39 41.43 0.61
N VAL A 19 -19.59 40.73 1.41
CA VAL A 19 -19.58 39.27 1.53
C VAL A 19 -19.77 38.84 2.98
N THR A 20 -20.49 37.75 3.17
CA THR A 20 -20.49 36.96 4.41
C THR A 20 -19.67 35.70 4.20
N LEU A 21 -18.69 35.45 5.07
CA LEU A 21 -17.81 34.29 5.10
C LEU A 21 -17.97 33.58 6.44
N ALA A 22 -17.69 32.28 6.46
CA ALA A 22 -17.68 31.51 7.71
C ALA A 22 -16.56 30.48 7.64
N GLY A 23 -15.78 30.34 8.72
CA GLY A 23 -14.60 29.47 8.73
C GLY A 23 -13.87 29.49 10.06
N TRP A 24 -12.62 29.05 10.04
CA TRP A 24 -11.73 29.02 11.19
C TRP A 24 -10.71 30.15 11.08
N VAL A 25 -10.38 30.77 12.21
CA VAL A 25 -9.21 31.64 12.32
C VAL A 25 -7.96 30.78 12.22
N ASP A 26 -7.27 30.77 11.08
CA ASP A 26 -6.02 30.03 10.88
C ASP A 26 -4.88 30.64 11.70
N ARG A 27 -4.74 31.96 11.59
CA ARG A 27 -3.75 32.75 12.31
C ARG A 27 -4.31 34.12 12.65
N ARG A 28 -3.89 34.65 13.80
CA ARG A 28 -4.08 36.05 14.18
C ARG A 28 -2.74 36.77 14.25
N ARG A 29 -2.69 37.99 13.71
CA ARG A 29 -1.55 38.92 13.76
C ARG A 29 -2.02 40.27 14.29
N ASP A 30 -1.34 40.80 15.29
CA ASP A 30 -1.70 42.05 15.95
C ASP A 30 -0.75 43.17 15.53
N HIS A 31 -1.30 44.32 15.15
CA HIS A 31 -0.55 45.46 14.62
C HIS A 31 -1.00 46.80 15.22
N GLY A 32 -1.40 46.83 16.50
CA GLY A 32 -1.64 48.06 17.27
C GLY A 32 -2.74 48.95 16.68
N GLY A 33 -3.97 48.79 17.16
CA GLY A 33 -5.18 49.46 16.64
C GLY A 33 -5.99 48.61 15.67
N VAL A 34 -5.39 47.57 15.07
CA VAL A 34 -6.02 46.64 14.11
C VAL A 34 -5.41 45.25 14.25
N ALA A 35 -6.23 44.22 14.12
CA ALA A 35 -5.79 42.84 13.99
C ALA A 35 -6.08 42.28 12.60
N PHE A 36 -5.18 41.44 12.10
CA PHE A 36 -5.38 40.67 10.88
C PHE A 36 -5.62 39.23 11.26
N ILE A 37 -6.71 38.65 10.75
CA ILE A 37 -6.95 37.21 10.83
C ILE A 37 -6.89 36.62 9.42
N ASP A 38 -6.30 35.45 9.33
CA ASP A 38 -6.39 34.61 8.15
C ASP A 38 -7.60 33.68 8.36
N LEU A 39 -8.68 33.89 7.59
CA LEU A 39 -9.90 33.10 7.68
C LEU A 39 -9.81 31.94 6.69
N ARG A 40 -9.83 30.72 7.22
CA ARG A 40 -9.71 29.47 6.45
C ARG A 40 -11.04 28.75 6.35
N ASP A 41 -11.34 28.25 5.16
CA ASP A 41 -12.33 27.21 4.94
C ASP A 41 -11.82 26.17 3.93
N ALA A 42 -12.70 25.27 3.47
CA ALA A 42 -12.33 24.19 2.55
C ALA A 42 -11.76 24.67 1.20
N SER A 43 -12.06 25.89 0.77
CA SER A 43 -11.63 26.47 -0.50
C SER A 43 -10.27 27.20 -0.41
N GLY A 44 -9.80 27.51 0.80
CA GLY A 44 -8.54 28.23 1.04
C GLY A 44 -8.63 29.26 2.15
N ILE A 45 -7.73 30.25 2.08
CA ILE A 45 -7.54 31.29 3.09
C ILE A 45 -7.83 32.66 2.49
N VAL A 46 -8.42 33.57 3.28
CA VAL A 46 -8.52 35.00 2.96
C VAL A 46 -8.17 35.86 4.18
N GLN A 47 -7.50 36.98 3.97
CA GLN A 47 -7.21 37.92 5.05
C GLN A 47 -8.44 38.75 5.38
N VAL A 48 -8.70 38.92 6.66
CA VAL A 48 -9.78 39.73 7.22
C VAL A 48 -9.17 40.72 8.21
N VAL A 49 -9.53 41.99 8.06
CA VAL A 49 -9.06 43.10 8.88
C VAL A 49 -10.11 43.39 9.95
N VAL A 50 -9.77 43.16 11.22
CA VAL A 50 -10.69 43.25 12.37
C VAL A 50 -10.24 44.37 13.29
N ARG A 51 -11.20 45.15 13.81
CA ARG A 51 -10.91 46.19 14.81
C ARG A 51 -10.52 45.54 16.16
N GLU A 52 -9.66 46.23 16.91
CA GLU A 52 -8.97 45.66 18.09
C GLU A 52 -9.94 45.09 19.15
N ASP A 53 -11.05 45.79 19.43
CA ASP A 53 -12.04 45.38 20.43
C ASP A 53 -12.66 43.99 20.14
N ASP A 54 -12.95 43.69 18.88
CA ASP A 54 -13.53 42.41 18.46
C ASP A 54 -12.46 41.31 18.32
N ALA A 55 -11.20 41.70 18.09
CA ALA A 55 -10.10 40.79 17.86
C ALA A 55 -9.54 40.13 19.13
N HIS A 56 -9.71 40.76 20.30
CA HIS A 56 -9.17 40.25 21.57
C HIS A 56 -9.70 38.88 21.97
N ALA A 57 -10.94 38.54 21.60
CA ALA A 57 -11.54 37.24 21.88
C ALA A 57 -11.08 36.14 20.90
N LEU A 58 -10.58 36.50 19.72
CA LEU A 58 -10.21 35.54 18.68
C LEU A 58 -8.90 34.82 19.01
N ARG A 59 -8.91 33.50 18.83
CA ARG A 59 -7.76 32.59 18.93
C ARG A 59 -7.68 31.74 17.66
N ASN A 60 -6.52 31.13 17.39
CA ASN A 60 -6.42 30.14 16.33
C ASN A 60 -7.48 29.04 16.51
N GLU A 61 -8.06 28.60 15.40
CA GLU A 61 -9.18 27.65 15.28
C GLU A 61 -10.52 28.12 15.87
N THR A 62 -10.67 29.38 16.27
CA THR A 62 -12.00 29.96 16.59
C THR A 62 -12.88 29.91 15.34
N VAL A 63 -14.11 29.43 15.48
CA VAL A 63 -15.08 29.39 14.37
C VAL A 63 -15.84 30.70 14.34
N VAL A 64 -15.77 31.40 13.21
CA VAL A 64 -16.35 32.73 13.08
C VAL A 64 -17.21 32.86 11.82
N LYS A 65 -18.20 33.73 11.89
CA LYS A 65 -18.88 34.33 10.74
C LYS A 65 -18.39 35.77 10.60
N VAL A 66 -17.89 36.12 9.43
CA VAL A 66 -17.43 37.47 9.11
C VAL A 66 -18.35 38.03 8.03
N THR A 67 -18.90 39.23 8.24
CA THR A 67 -19.51 40.01 7.15
C THR A 67 -18.72 41.27 6.96
N GLY A 68 -18.30 41.57 5.72
CA GLY A 68 -17.49 42.75 5.42
C GLY A 68 -17.43 43.01 3.92
N THR A 69 -16.61 43.98 3.53
CA THR A 69 -16.45 44.41 2.13
C THR A 69 -15.10 43.95 1.60
N VAL A 70 -15.08 43.37 0.40
CA VAL A 70 -13.83 43.03 -0.28
C VAL A 70 -13.12 44.32 -0.71
N SER A 71 -11.86 44.47 -0.31
CA SER A 71 -10.98 45.57 -0.72
C SER A 71 -9.71 45.02 -1.36
N LEU A 72 -9.15 45.78 -2.30
CA LEU A 72 -7.77 45.55 -2.74
C LEU A 72 -6.82 45.83 -1.58
N ARG A 73 -5.79 45.00 -1.44
CA ARG A 73 -4.72 45.29 -0.48
C ARG A 73 -3.94 46.53 -0.90
N PRO A 74 -3.42 47.31 0.06
CA PRO A 74 -2.49 48.39 -0.24
C PRO A 74 -1.28 47.92 -1.06
N GLU A 75 -0.72 48.81 -1.87
CA GLU A 75 0.49 48.54 -2.63
C GLU A 75 1.64 48.08 -1.70
N GLY A 76 2.27 46.95 -2.04
CA GLY A 76 3.33 46.33 -1.24
C GLY A 76 2.84 45.27 -0.25
N ASN A 77 1.52 45.15 -0.03
CA ASN A 77 0.93 44.18 0.90
C ASN A 77 0.32 42.95 0.20
N GLN A 78 0.45 42.85 -1.12
CA GLN A 78 0.02 41.69 -1.89
C GLN A 78 0.80 40.45 -1.47
N ASN A 79 0.11 39.31 -1.32
CA ASN A 79 0.74 38.03 -1.02
C ASN A 79 0.72 37.10 -2.25
N PRO A 80 1.82 36.97 -3.00
CA PRO A 80 1.84 36.12 -4.21
C PRO A 80 1.65 34.63 -3.92
N ASN A 81 1.79 34.20 -2.65
CA ASN A 81 1.63 32.81 -2.26
C ASN A 81 0.17 32.41 -1.99
N LEU A 82 -0.78 33.35 -2.07
CA LEU A 82 -2.20 33.09 -1.86
C LEU A 82 -3.03 33.50 -3.09
N PRO A 83 -3.98 32.66 -3.55
CA PRO A 83 -4.91 33.05 -4.62
C PRO A 83 -5.75 34.29 -4.29
N THR A 84 -5.97 34.55 -3.00
CA THR A 84 -6.68 35.72 -2.46
C THR A 84 -5.73 36.86 -2.09
N GLY A 85 -4.45 36.74 -2.42
CA GLY A 85 -3.38 37.60 -1.91
C GLY A 85 -3.42 39.06 -2.36
N GLU A 86 -4.21 39.38 -3.37
CA GLU A 86 -4.44 40.76 -3.84
C GLU A 86 -5.55 41.49 -3.07
N ILE A 87 -6.36 40.75 -2.29
CA ILE A 87 -7.53 41.29 -1.59
C ILE A 87 -7.48 41.05 -0.07
N GLU A 88 -8.33 41.78 0.64
CA GLU A 88 -8.65 41.57 2.05
C GLU A 88 -10.11 41.96 2.33
N ILE A 89 -10.67 41.48 3.44
CA ILE A 89 -12.01 41.86 3.88
C ILE A 89 -11.92 42.94 4.94
N VAL A 90 -12.54 44.08 4.69
CA VAL A 90 -12.57 45.26 5.59
C VAL A 90 -14.00 45.58 6.04
N ASP A 91 -14.15 46.60 6.87
CA ASP A 91 -15.45 47.04 7.42
C ASP A 91 -16.25 45.88 8.03
N THR A 92 -15.55 45.06 8.82
CA THR A 92 -16.03 43.75 9.21
C THR A 92 -16.91 43.80 10.47
N SER A 93 -17.96 42.98 10.46
CA SER A 93 -18.65 42.48 11.65
C SER A 93 -18.26 41.02 11.85
N VAL A 94 -17.72 40.68 13.02
CA VAL A 94 -17.33 39.30 13.37
C VAL A 94 -18.27 38.74 14.43
N GLU A 95 -18.83 37.57 14.17
CA GLU A 95 -19.62 36.78 15.12
C GLU A 95 -18.86 35.49 15.43
N ILE A 96 -18.57 35.24 16.70
CA ILE A 96 -17.98 33.98 17.14
C ILE A 96 -19.09 32.92 17.18
N LEU A 97 -18.98 31.91 16.32
CA LEU A 97 -19.91 30.79 16.26
C LEU A 97 -19.52 29.71 17.28
N ALA A 98 -18.21 29.50 17.48
CA ALA A 98 -17.68 28.60 18.49
C ALA A 98 -16.25 29.01 18.89
N GLU A 99 -15.97 29.00 20.19
CA GLU A 99 -14.63 29.23 20.73
C GLU A 99 -13.74 27.99 20.58
N ALA A 100 -12.42 28.20 20.49
CA ALA A 100 -11.42 27.14 20.52
C ALA A 100 -10.59 27.20 21.80
N ALA A 101 -10.44 26.05 22.46
CA ALA A 101 -9.50 25.87 23.57
C ALA A 101 -8.04 25.94 23.07
N PRO A 102 -7.04 26.06 23.97
CA PRO A 102 -5.64 25.92 23.61
C PRO A 102 -5.39 24.62 22.83
N LEU A 103 -4.74 24.74 21.67
CA LEU A 103 -4.56 23.62 20.76
C LEU A 103 -3.46 22.68 21.26
N PRO A 104 -3.61 21.36 21.09
CA PRO A 104 -2.56 20.39 21.38
C PRO A 104 -1.35 20.50 20.43
N PHE A 105 -1.57 21.08 19.24
CA PHE A 105 -0.55 21.47 18.26
C PHE A 105 -1.13 22.51 17.30
N GLN A 106 -0.28 23.24 16.59
CA GLN A 106 -0.75 24.22 15.61
C GLN A 106 -1.24 23.56 14.31
N VAL A 107 -2.37 24.06 13.79
CA VAL A 107 -2.99 23.58 12.54
C VAL A 107 -2.48 24.34 11.31
N SER A 108 -2.11 25.61 11.47
CA SER A 108 -1.61 26.43 10.36
C SER A 108 -0.29 25.89 9.84
N ASP A 109 -0.17 25.74 8.52
CA ASP A 109 1.10 25.32 7.90
C ASP A 109 2.21 26.35 8.08
N HIS A 110 1.86 27.58 8.44
CA HIS A 110 2.77 28.70 8.69
C HIS A 110 3.20 28.83 10.17
N ALA A 111 2.83 27.87 11.02
CA ALA A 111 3.27 27.83 12.41
C ALA A 111 4.73 27.35 12.54
N GLU A 112 5.45 27.81 13.56
CA GLU A 112 6.87 27.46 13.79
C GLU A 112 7.09 25.97 14.07
N ASP A 113 6.10 25.30 14.65
CA ASP A 113 6.09 23.86 14.96
C ASP A 113 5.40 23.01 13.88
N SER A 114 5.01 23.61 12.75
CA SER A 114 4.37 22.89 11.64
C SER A 114 5.24 21.72 11.18
N GLY A 115 4.65 20.51 11.13
CA GLY A 115 5.34 19.30 10.72
C GLY A 115 6.22 18.63 11.78
N THR A 116 6.32 19.21 12.99
CA THR A 116 7.15 18.64 14.08
C THR A 116 6.37 17.75 15.07
N VAL A 117 5.05 17.69 14.92
CA VAL A 117 4.14 16.98 15.84
C VAL A 117 4.26 15.47 15.63
N GLY A 118 4.53 14.73 16.70
CA GLY A 118 4.62 13.27 16.66
C GLY A 118 3.30 12.59 16.27
N GLU A 119 3.41 11.44 15.61
CA GLU A 119 2.27 10.65 15.09
C GLU A 119 1.19 10.40 16.16
N GLU A 120 1.58 9.96 17.36
CA GLU A 120 0.63 9.64 18.44
C GLU A 120 -0.29 10.82 18.77
N THR A 121 0.27 12.03 18.87
CA THR A 121 -0.52 13.24 19.14
C THR A 121 -1.42 13.59 17.95
N ARG A 122 -0.91 13.44 16.72
CA ARG A 122 -1.70 13.67 15.50
C ARG A 122 -2.90 12.73 15.40
N LEU A 123 -2.71 11.44 15.70
CA LEU A 123 -3.78 10.44 15.67
C LEU A 123 -4.80 10.68 16.80
N ARG A 124 -4.33 11.01 18.01
CA ARG A 124 -5.23 11.33 19.14
C ARG A 124 -6.14 12.52 18.86
N TYR A 125 -5.67 13.49 18.10
CA TYR A 125 -6.44 14.67 17.70
C TYR A 125 -6.63 14.73 16.17
N ARG A 126 -6.90 13.57 15.54
CA ARG A 126 -6.97 13.44 14.08
C ARG A 126 -7.96 14.41 13.41
N TYR A 127 -9.02 14.79 14.11
CA TYR A 127 -9.99 15.80 13.64
C TYR A 127 -9.41 17.23 13.54
N LEU A 128 -8.34 17.55 14.27
CA LEU A 128 -7.54 18.78 14.08
C LEU A 128 -6.46 18.56 13.02
N ASP A 129 -5.80 17.40 13.00
CA ASP A 129 -4.77 17.07 12.01
C ASP A 129 -5.34 17.12 10.57
N LEU A 130 -6.56 16.62 10.36
CA LEU A 130 -7.28 16.68 9.09
C LEU A 130 -7.67 18.10 8.64
N ARG A 131 -7.47 19.14 9.46
CA ARG A 131 -7.65 20.54 9.05
C ARG A 131 -6.40 21.12 8.38
N ARG A 132 -5.23 20.53 8.61
CA ARG A 132 -3.95 20.92 7.98
C ARG A 132 -4.02 20.64 6.47
N SER A 133 -3.31 21.42 5.66
CA SER A 133 -3.46 21.32 4.20
C SER A 133 -3.09 19.94 3.64
N GLY A 134 -1.98 19.35 4.08
CA GLY A 134 -1.51 18.03 3.63
C GLY A 134 -2.54 16.90 3.88
N PRO A 135 -2.88 16.58 5.14
CA PRO A 135 -3.89 15.56 5.45
C PRO A 135 -5.25 15.84 4.79
N ALA A 136 -5.68 17.10 4.74
CA ALA A 136 -6.94 17.47 4.09
C ALA A 136 -6.89 17.28 2.57
N HIS A 137 -5.75 17.55 1.93
CA HIS A 137 -5.52 17.29 0.51
C HIS A 137 -5.57 15.79 0.23
N ALA A 138 -4.89 14.97 1.03
CA ALA A 138 -4.89 13.51 0.90
C ALA A 138 -6.32 12.92 0.91
N MET A 139 -7.19 13.37 1.83
CA MET A 139 -8.60 12.93 1.86
C MET A 139 -9.39 13.34 0.61
N ARG A 140 -9.17 14.57 0.11
CA ARG A 140 -9.83 15.05 -1.11
C ARG A 140 -9.31 14.33 -2.35
N LEU A 141 -8.01 14.05 -2.41
CA LEU A 141 -7.39 13.25 -3.47
C LEU A 141 -7.97 11.84 -3.48
N ARG A 142 -8.06 11.16 -2.33
CA ARG A 142 -8.74 9.86 -2.21
C ARG A 142 -10.15 9.89 -2.80
N SER A 143 -10.92 10.93 -2.48
CA SER A 143 -12.27 11.10 -3.04
C SER A 143 -12.26 11.26 -4.56
N ALA A 144 -11.28 11.97 -5.13
CA ALA A 144 -11.12 12.09 -6.57
C ALA A 144 -10.69 10.78 -7.24
N VAL A 145 -9.76 10.05 -6.63
CA VAL A 145 -9.31 8.71 -7.05
C VAL A 145 -10.50 7.74 -7.11
N ASN A 146 -11.33 7.71 -6.07
CA ASN A 146 -12.56 6.92 -6.04
C ASN A 146 -13.51 7.25 -7.20
N ARG A 147 -13.67 8.54 -7.54
CA ARG A 147 -14.55 8.96 -8.64
C ARG A 147 -13.97 8.58 -10.01
N ALA A 148 -12.66 8.76 -10.20
CA ALA A 148 -11.99 8.45 -11.45
C ALA A 148 -12.13 6.97 -11.81
N ALA A 149 -11.86 6.06 -10.87
CA ALA A 149 -12.01 4.63 -11.11
C ALA A 149 -13.46 4.20 -11.39
N ARG A 150 -14.42 4.73 -10.61
CA ARG A 150 -15.85 4.49 -10.87
C ARG A 150 -16.26 4.94 -12.27
N THR A 151 -15.72 6.07 -12.75
CA THR A 151 -16.04 6.58 -14.09
C THR A 151 -15.57 5.60 -15.17
N VAL A 152 -14.32 5.13 -15.08
CA VAL A 152 -13.78 4.13 -16.05
C VAL A 152 -14.61 2.84 -16.01
N LEU A 153 -14.96 2.35 -14.82
CA LEU A 153 -15.73 1.12 -14.65
C LEU A 153 -17.17 1.25 -15.19
N ASP A 154 -17.83 2.39 -14.95
CA ASP A 154 -19.16 2.70 -15.50
C ASP A 154 -19.15 2.78 -17.03
N GLU A 155 -18.12 3.40 -17.63
CA GLU A 155 -17.91 3.44 -19.08
C GLU A 155 -17.74 2.04 -19.70
N HIS A 156 -17.22 1.08 -18.92
CA HIS A 156 -17.09 -0.33 -19.29
C HIS A 156 -18.29 -1.19 -18.87
N GLY A 157 -19.37 -0.60 -18.36
CA GLY A 157 -20.59 -1.32 -17.99
C GLY A 157 -20.43 -2.26 -16.80
N PHE A 158 -19.47 -1.99 -15.91
CA PHE A 158 -19.35 -2.71 -14.64
C PHE A 158 -20.44 -2.26 -13.65
N VAL A 159 -20.94 -3.20 -12.86
CA VAL A 159 -21.97 -2.96 -11.84
C VAL A 159 -21.33 -2.89 -10.45
N GLU A 160 -21.58 -1.80 -9.72
CA GLU A 160 -21.19 -1.71 -8.30
C GLU A 160 -22.14 -2.56 -7.45
N ILE A 161 -21.64 -3.65 -6.85
CA ILE A 161 -22.46 -4.55 -6.03
C ILE A 161 -21.83 -4.67 -4.64
N GLU A 162 -22.61 -4.41 -3.59
CA GLU A 162 -22.13 -4.58 -2.22
C GLU A 162 -22.17 -6.06 -1.82
N THR A 163 -21.10 -6.55 -1.17
CA THR A 163 -21.01 -7.92 -0.66
C THR A 163 -21.08 -7.94 0.87
N PRO A 164 -21.58 -9.03 1.50
CA PRO A 164 -21.65 -9.13 2.95
C PRO A 164 -20.29 -9.03 3.64
N THR A 165 -20.26 -8.40 4.83
CA THR A 165 -19.07 -8.35 5.70
C THR A 165 -19.14 -9.27 6.92
N LEU A 166 -20.28 -9.92 7.16
CA LEU A 166 -20.43 -10.96 8.17
C LEU A 166 -20.51 -12.30 7.43
N THR A 167 -19.38 -12.99 7.32
CA THR A 167 -19.20 -14.16 6.45
C THR A 167 -18.93 -15.42 7.25
N LYS A 168 -18.84 -16.55 6.57
CA LYS A 168 -18.24 -17.77 7.14
C LYS A 168 -16.73 -17.58 7.26
N SER A 169 -16.12 -18.15 8.29
CA SER A 169 -14.65 -18.20 8.40
C SER A 169 -14.11 -19.23 7.42
N THR A 170 -13.29 -18.74 6.49
CA THR A 170 -12.63 -19.52 5.44
C THR A 170 -11.26 -18.89 5.21
N PRO A 171 -10.21 -19.33 5.92
CA PRO A 171 -8.90 -18.68 5.82
C PRO A 171 -8.38 -18.67 4.38
N GLU A 172 -8.13 -17.49 3.83
CA GLU A 172 -7.61 -17.25 2.47
C GLU A 172 -6.10 -16.88 2.48
N GLY A 173 -5.36 -17.29 3.52
CA GLY A 173 -3.93 -16.99 3.68
C GLY A 173 -3.58 -16.06 4.85
N ALA A 174 -4.58 -15.43 5.48
CA ALA A 174 -4.43 -14.70 6.74
C ALA A 174 -5.40 -15.20 7.83
N ARG A 175 -5.28 -14.67 9.05
CA ARG A 175 -6.24 -14.90 10.13
C ARG A 175 -7.46 -13.97 10.00
N ASP A 176 -8.64 -14.51 10.26
CA ASP A 176 -9.90 -13.76 10.26
C ASP A 176 -10.11 -12.99 11.57
N PHE A 177 -10.71 -11.80 11.47
CA PHE A 177 -11.40 -11.20 12.62
C PHE A 177 -12.76 -11.89 12.81
N LEU A 178 -13.03 -12.34 14.04
CA LEU A 178 -14.27 -13.05 14.37
C LEU A 178 -15.29 -12.14 15.06
N VAL A 179 -16.58 -12.37 14.77
CA VAL A 179 -17.71 -11.66 15.37
C VAL A 179 -18.68 -12.68 15.98
N PRO A 180 -18.91 -12.67 17.30
CA PRO A 180 -19.77 -13.65 17.94
C PRO A 180 -21.24 -13.46 17.57
N ALA A 181 -21.96 -14.56 17.34
CA ALA A 181 -23.37 -14.55 16.99
C ALA A 181 -24.26 -14.69 18.25
N ARG A 182 -24.73 -13.58 18.81
CA ARG A 182 -25.62 -13.57 20.00
C ARG A 182 -26.83 -14.53 19.89
N LEU A 183 -27.42 -14.67 18.70
CA LEU A 183 -28.61 -15.49 18.48
C LEU A 183 -28.31 -16.99 18.31
N GLN A 184 -27.03 -17.35 18.13
CA GLN A 184 -26.56 -18.73 18.01
C GLN A 184 -25.27 -18.86 18.83
N PRO A 185 -25.39 -18.96 20.18
CA PRO A 185 -24.22 -19.15 21.05
C PRO A 185 -23.33 -20.30 20.56
N GLY A 186 -22.01 -20.08 20.60
CA GLY A 186 -21.01 -20.99 20.02
C GLY A 186 -20.73 -20.81 18.52
N SER A 187 -21.53 -20.00 17.81
CA SER A 187 -21.32 -19.69 16.38
C SER A 187 -20.69 -18.30 16.18
N TRP A 188 -19.91 -18.17 15.10
CA TRP A 188 -19.13 -16.98 14.80
C TRP A 188 -19.26 -16.61 13.32
N TYR A 189 -19.34 -15.31 13.05
CA TYR A 189 -19.04 -14.78 11.73
C TYR A 189 -17.55 -14.44 11.64
N ALA A 190 -17.04 -14.35 10.42
CA ALA A 190 -15.75 -13.75 10.09
C ALA A 190 -15.96 -12.45 9.32
N LEU A 191 -15.04 -11.50 9.48
CA LEU A 191 -14.91 -10.35 8.58
C LEU A 191 -14.07 -10.76 7.35
N PRO A 192 -14.47 -10.38 6.12
CA PRO A 192 -13.85 -10.90 4.91
C PRO A 192 -12.44 -10.34 4.70
N GLN A 193 -11.50 -11.23 4.38
CA GLN A 193 -10.15 -10.86 3.92
C GLN A 193 -10.19 -10.17 2.55
N SER A 194 -11.18 -10.55 1.73
CA SER A 194 -11.52 -9.94 0.44
C SER A 194 -12.94 -10.39 0.03
N PRO A 195 -13.57 -9.77 -0.98
CA PRO A 195 -14.83 -10.27 -1.55
C PRO A 195 -14.67 -11.51 -2.47
N GLN A 196 -13.52 -12.20 -2.47
CA GLN A 196 -13.12 -13.20 -3.46
C GLN A 196 -14.16 -14.30 -3.74
N LEU A 197 -14.79 -14.84 -2.71
CA LEU A 197 -15.81 -15.89 -2.90
C LEU A 197 -17.11 -15.30 -3.46
N PHE A 198 -17.53 -14.12 -3.00
CA PHE A 198 -18.76 -13.49 -3.45
C PHE A 198 -18.68 -12.98 -4.88
N LYS A 199 -17.56 -12.38 -5.30
CA LYS A 199 -17.41 -11.91 -6.68
C LYS A 199 -17.45 -13.07 -7.68
N GLN A 200 -16.87 -14.22 -7.35
CA GLN A 200 -17.02 -15.43 -8.17
C GLN A 200 -18.48 -15.91 -8.24
N LEU A 201 -19.21 -15.90 -7.12
CA LEU A 201 -20.65 -16.21 -7.13
C LEU A 201 -21.46 -15.22 -7.97
N LEU A 202 -21.08 -13.94 -8.02
CA LEU A 202 -21.73 -12.95 -8.90
C LEU A 202 -21.47 -13.25 -10.39
N GLN A 203 -20.30 -13.82 -10.72
CA GLN A 203 -20.04 -14.32 -12.07
C GLN A 203 -20.95 -15.50 -12.41
N VAL A 204 -21.15 -16.44 -11.47
CA VAL A 204 -22.12 -17.55 -11.61
C VAL A 204 -23.56 -17.01 -11.71
N ALA A 205 -23.89 -15.93 -11.01
CA ALA A 205 -25.19 -15.28 -11.06
C ALA A 205 -25.47 -14.52 -12.37
N GLY A 206 -24.49 -14.44 -13.28
CA GLY A 206 -24.64 -13.78 -14.57
C GLY A 206 -24.54 -12.25 -14.50
N MET A 207 -23.90 -11.68 -13.46
CA MET A 207 -23.63 -10.24 -13.41
C MET A 207 -22.61 -9.80 -14.45
N GLU A 208 -21.75 -10.73 -14.89
CA GLU A 208 -20.74 -10.59 -15.95
C GLU A 208 -19.61 -9.59 -15.68
N ARG A 209 -19.89 -8.40 -15.14
CA ARG A 209 -18.91 -7.35 -14.83
C ARG A 209 -19.24 -6.71 -13.49
N TYR A 210 -18.46 -7.05 -12.48
CA TYR A 210 -18.64 -6.62 -11.11
C TYR A 210 -17.47 -5.75 -10.66
N TYR A 211 -17.77 -4.71 -9.89
CA TYR A 211 -16.77 -4.06 -9.07
C TYR A 211 -17.31 -3.67 -7.69
N GLN A 212 -16.40 -3.45 -6.74
CA GLN A 212 -16.71 -2.84 -5.45
C GLN A 212 -15.47 -2.14 -4.90
N ILE A 213 -15.64 -0.94 -4.33
CA ILE A 213 -14.63 -0.37 -3.43
C ILE A 213 -14.90 -0.90 -2.03
N ALA A 214 -14.39 -2.09 -1.74
CA ALA A 214 -14.73 -2.89 -0.57
C ALA A 214 -13.80 -2.62 0.63
N ARG A 215 -14.33 -2.82 1.84
CA ARG A 215 -13.53 -2.89 3.06
C ARG A 215 -13.13 -4.35 3.31
N CYS A 216 -11.85 -4.55 3.54
CA CYS A 216 -11.21 -5.84 3.79
C CYS A 216 -10.56 -5.85 5.18
N TYR A 217 -10.46 -7.03 5.78
CA TYR A 217 -10.03 -7.19 7.17
C TYR A 217 -9.03 -8.36 7.29
N ARG A 218 -7.87 -8.12 7.89
CA ARG A 218 -6.86 -9.17 8.12
C ARG A 218 -6.23 -9.00 9.49
N ASP A 219 -6.25 -10.06 10.31
CA ASP A 219 -5.63 -10.07 11.64
C ASP A 219 -4.17 -10.54 11.56
N GLU A 220 -3.33 -9.67 10.99
CA GLU A 220 -1.90 -9.88 10.78
C GLU A 220 -1.03 -8.99 11.68
N ASP A 221 0.26 -9.33 11.76
CA ASP A 221 1.24 -8.48 12.40
C ASP A 221 1.32 -7.10 11.74
N PHE A 222 1.26 -6.06 12.56
CA PHE A 222 1.20 -4.67 12.11
C PHE A 222 2.54 -4.19 11.54
N ARG A 223 2.49 -3.59 10.35
CA ARG A 223 3.60 -2.86 9.72
C ARG A 223 3.17 -1.44 9.36
N ALA A 224 4.12 -0.58 8.99
CA ALA A 224 3.83 0.83 8.65
C ALA A 224 2.88 0.97 7.44
N ASP A 225 2.86 -0.05 6.57
CA ASP A 225 2.06 -0.18 5.35
C ASP A 225 0.90 -1.18 5.48
N ARG A 226 0.59 -1.65 6.71
CA ARG A 226 -0.52 -2.56 6.99
C ARG A 226 -1.51 -1.94 7.99
N GLN A 227 -2.79 -2.12 7.73
CA GLN A 227 -3.89 -1.74 8.62
C GLN A 227 -4.82 -2.94 8.79
N PRO A 228 -5.43 -3.13 9.97
CA PRO A 228 -6.27 -4.29 10.24
C PRO A 228 -7.57 -4.24 9.43
N GLU A 229 -7.97 -3.04 9.03
CA GLU A 229 -9.03 -2.77 8.08
C GLU A 229 -8.47 -1.90 6.96
N PHE A 230 -8.64 -2.30 5.71
CA PHE A 230 -8.07 -1.61 4.54
C PHE A 230 -9.03 -1.69 3.35
N THR A 231 -8.84 -0.81 2.37
CA THR A 231 -9.75 -0.69 1.23
C THR A 231 -9.14 -1.33 -0.01
N GLN A 232 -9.93 -2.10 -0.74
CA GLN A 232 -9.59 -2.57 -2.08
C GLN A 232 -10.56 -1.99 -3.12
N LEU A 233 -10.06 -1.74 -4.33
CA LEU A 233 -10.92 -1.74 -5.51
C LEU A 233 -10.90 -3.17 -6.06
N ASP A 234 -12.01 -3.87 -5.89
CA ASP A 234 -12.17 -5.26 -6.25
C ASP A 234 -12.98 -5.36 -7.55
N ILE A 235 -12.48 -6.10 -8.54
CA ILE A 235 -13.03 -6.21 -9.89
C ILE A 235 -13.07 -7.68 -10.30
N GLU A 236 -14.15 -8.11 -10.94
CA GLU A 236 -14.28 -9.43 -11.54
C GLU A 236 -15.12 -9.37 -12.82
N ALA A 237 -14.73 -10.12 -13.84
CA ALA A 237 -15.45 -10.20 -15.11
C ALA A 237 -15.54 -11.65 -15.62
N SER A 238 -16.60 -11.97 -16.37
CA SER A 238 -16.83 -13.25 -17.03
C SER A 238 -16.47 -13.18 -18.50
N PHE A 239 -16.13 -14.32 -19.09
CA PHE A 239 -15.77 -14.48 -20.50
C PHE A 239 -14.57 -13.63 -20.93
N VAL A 240 -13.59 -13.51 -20.03
CA VAL A 240 -12.36 -12.73 -20.19
C VAL A 240 -11.13 -13.60 -20.15
N GLU A 241 -10.09 -13.15 -20.85
CA GLU A 241 -8.72 -13.62 -20.71
C GLU A 241 -7.89 -12.61 -19.88
N GLN A 242 -6.68 -13.00 -19.51
CA GLN A 242 -5.76 -12.15 -18.72
C GLN A 242 -5.55 -10.76 -19.38
N ALA A 243 -5.44 -10.73 -20.71
CA ALA A 243 -5.21 -9.49 -21.45
C ALA A 243 -6.36 -8.48 -21.31
N ASP A 244 -7.61 -8.95 -21.19
CA ASP A 244 -8.79 -8.08 -21.03
C ASP A 244 -8.78 -7.38 -19.67
N ILE A 245 -8.42 -8.12 -18.61
CA ILE A 245 -8.32 -7.55 -17.25
C ILE A 245 -7.16 -6.56 -17.16
N ILE A 246 -6.01 -6.88 -17.76
CA ILE A 246 -4.84 -5.99 -17.80
C ILE A 246 -5.18 -4.69 -18.54
N ALA A 247 -5.83 -4.75 -19.70
CA ALA A 247 -6.22 -3.56 -20.45
C ALA A 247 -7.11 -2.61 -19.62
N LEU A 248 -8.16 -3.15 -18.97
CA LEU A 248 -9.02 -2.37 -18.09
C LEU A 248 -8.25 -1.77 -16.90
N ALA A 249 -7.37 -2.57 -16.28
CA ALA A 249 -6.54 -2.12 -15.18
C ALA A 249 -5.63 -0.95 -15.57
N GLU A 250 -5.02 -1.00 -16.76
CA GLU A 250 -4.20 0.10 -17.29
C GLU A 250 -5.01 1.37 -17.52
N GLU A 251 -6.23 1.28 -18.05
CA GLU A 251 -7.12 2.45 -18.21
C GLU A 251 -7.48 3.10 -16.88
N ILE A 252 -7.74 2.29 -15.85
CA ILE A 252 -7.97 2.78 -14.49
C ILE A 252 -6.72 3.52 -14.01
N LEU A 253 -5.54 2.91 -14.09
CA LEU A 253 -4.28 3.52 -13.63
C LEU A 253 -3.97 4.84 -14.34
N VAL A 254 -4.17 4.90 -15.65
CA VAL A 254 -4.03 6.14 -16.45
C VAL A 254 -4.95 7.23 -15.89
N ALA A 255 -6.23 6.91 -15.65
CA ALA A 255 -7.18 7.87 -15.09
C ALA A 255 -6.79 8.35 -13.68
N LEU A 256 -6.21 7.47 -12.85
CA LEU A 256 -5.76 7.81 -11.51
C LEU A 256 -4.53 8.72 -11.51
N TRP A 257 -3.48 8.39 -12.27
CA TRP A 257 -2.23 9.18 -12.31
C TRP A 257 -2.41 10.53 -13.00
N LYS A 258 -3.38 10.65 -13.92
CA LYS A 258 -3.77 11.94 -14.50
C LYS A 258 -4.23 12.96 -13.46
N LEU A 259 -4.77 12.52 -12.31
CA LEU A 259 -5.18 13.41 -11.21
C LEU A 259 -4.01 14.19 -10.60
N ILE A 260 -2.78 13.66 -10.72
CA ILE A 260 -1.55 14.31 -10.26
C ILE A 260 -0.73 14.88 -11.42
N GLY A 261 -1.32 14.95 -12.63
CA GLY A 261 -0.67 15.48 -13.82
C GLY A 261 0.40 14.56 -14.42
N TYR A 262 0.34 13.26 -14.17
CA TYR A 262 1.22 12.27 -14.78
C TYR A 262 0.49 11.45 -15.84
N ASP A 263 1.08 11.33 -17.03
CA ASP A 263 0.57 10.50 -18.11
C ASP A 263 1.35 9.17 -18.12
N ILE A 264 0.66 8.07 -17.83
CA ILE A 264 1.23 6.71 -17.93
C ILE A 264 1.31 6.33 -19.41
N GLU A 265 2.49 5.87 -19.86
CA GLU A 265 2.65 5.26 -21.17
C GLU A 265 2.10 3.82 -21.16
N THR A 266 1.19 3.53 -22.08
CA THR A 266 0.59 2.20 -22.27
C THR A 266 0.94 1.64 -23.66
N PRO A 267 1.06 0.30 -23.82
CA PRO A 267 0.88 -0.72 -22.80
C PRO A 267 2.01 -0.71 -21.75
N ILE A 268 1.69 -1.01 -20.50
CA ILE A 268 2.69 -1.09 -19.43
C ILE A 268 3.61 -2.31 -19.70
N PRO A 269 4.93 -2.21 -19.46
CA PRO A 269 5.84 -3.33 -19.65
C PRO A 269 5.46 -4.57 -18.84
N HIS A 270 5.74 -5.74 -19.39
CA HIS A 270 5.55 -7.03 -18.72
C HIS A 270 6.91 -7.69 -18.45
N ILE A 271 7.01 -8.40 -17.33
CA ILE A 271 8.14 -9.25 -16.97
C ILE A 271 7.61 -10.55 -16.36
N THR A 272 8.25 -11.68 -16.62
CA THR A 272 7.88 -12.92 -15.92
C THR A 272 8.35 -12.88 -14.47
N TYR A 273 7.67 -13.59 -13.58
CA TYR A 273 8.10 -13.77 -12.19
C TYR A 273 9.55 -14.27 -12.11
N HIS A 274 9.91 -15.25 -12.95
CA HIS A 274 11.27 -15.78 -12.98
C HIS A 274 12.30 -14.71 -13.35
N GLU A 275 12.06 -13.93 -14.41
CA GLU A 275 12.95 -12.82 -14.80
C GLU A 275 13.03 -11.73 -13.73
N ALA A 276 11.91 -11.42 -13.06
CA ALA A 276 11.88 -10.44 -11.98
C ALA A 276 12.75 -10.89 -10.79
N MET A 277 12.60 -12.15 -10.38
CA MET A 277 13.41 -12.75 -9.33
C MET A 277 14.88 -12.88 -9.72
N GLU A 278 15.17 -13.24 -10.97
CA GLU A 278 16.54 -13.39 -11.46
C GLU A 278 17.29 -12.06 -11.56
N ARG A 279 16.65 -11.02 -12.12
CA ARG A 279 17.28 -9.72 -12.39
C ARG A 279 17.20 -8.76 -11.21
N PHE A 280 16.17 -8.86 -10.37
CA PHE A 280 15.91 -7.87 -9.31
C PHE A 280 15.80 -8.49 -7.92
N GLY A 281 15.71 -9.81 -7.80
CA GLY A 281 15.58 -10.49 -6.52
C GLY A 281 14.26 -10.19 -5.81
N SER A 282 13.22 -9.80 -6.57
CA SER A 282 11.90 -9.49 -6.06
C SER A 282 10.85 -9.62 -7.15
N ASP A 283 9.69 -10.14 -6.76
CA ASP A 283 8.42 -10.18 -7.47
C ASP A 283 7.72 -8.80 -7.59
N LYS A 284 8.25 -7.77 -6.92
CA LYS A 284 7.81 -6.37 -7.03
C LYS A 284 9.00 -5.45 -7.30
N PRO A 285 9.63 -5.57 -8.47
CA PRO A 285 10.88 -4.87 -8.75
C PRO A 285 10.66 -3.36 -8.83
N ASP A 286 11.58 -2.59 -8.22
CA ASP A 286 11.67 -1.15 -8.46
C ASP A 286 12.52 -0.89 -9.71
N LEU A 287 11.86 -0.47 -10.78
CA LEU A 287 12.50 -0.24 -12.09
C LEU A 287 12.96 1.21 -12.32
N ARG A 288 12.87 2.08 -11.31
CA ARG A 288 13.35 3.48 -11.42
C ARG A 288 14.87 3.58 -11.60
N PHE A 289 15.61 2.51 -11.29
CA PHE A 289 17.06 2.45 -11.37
C PHE A 289 17.54 1.09 -11.86
N GLY A 290 18.81 0.99 -12.26
CA GLY A 290 19.45 -0.24 -12.73
C GLY A 290 19.88 -1.16 -11.58
N LEU A 291 21.18 -1.45 -11.49
CA LEU A 291 21.78 -2.32 -10.45
C LEU A 291 21.18 -3.73 -10.42
N GLU A 292 21.00 -4.33 -11.59
CA GLU A 292 20.50 -5.70 -11.71
C GLU A 292 21.42 -6.71 -11.00
N LEU A 293 20.82 -7.78 -10.51
CA LEU A 293 21.53 -8.91 -9.95
C LEU A 293 22.27 -9.63 -11.08
N THR A 294 23.49 -10.08 -10.78
CA THR A 294 24.28 -10.89 -11.70
C THR A 294 24.50 -12.27 -11.13
N ASN A 295 24.05 -13.30 -11.85
CA ASN A 295 24.28 -14.70 -11.49
C ASN A 295 25.73 -15.10 -11.84
N LEU A 296 26.49 -15.45 -10.82
CA LEU A 296 27.90 -15.85 -10.92
C LEU A 296 28.12 -17.32 -10.53
N THR A 297 27.05 -18.13 -10.48
CA THR A 297 27.13 -19.54 -10.08
C THR A 297 28.05 -20.33 -11.01
N GLU A 298 27.89 -20.18 -12.33
CA GLU A 298 28.77 -20.83 -13.32
C GLU A 298 30.21 -20.27 -13.24
N PHE A 299 30.37 -18.97 -13.03
CA PHE A 299 31.68 -18.33 -12.89
C PHE A 299 32.49 -18.91 -11.72
N PHE A 300 31.82 -19.26 -10.62
CA PHE A 300 32.42 -19.85 -9.42
C PHE A 300 32.34 -21.38 -9.35
N SER A 301 32.04 -22.09 -10.46
CA SER A 301 31.83 -23.55 -10.45
C SER A 301 33.04 -24.36 -9.97
N GLU A 302 34.26 -23.84 -10.19
CA GLU A 302 35.52 -24.46 -9.76
C GLU A 302 36.17 -23.73 -8.57
N THR A 303 35.39 -22.91 -7.85
CA THR A 303 35.95 -22.02 -6.83
C THR A 303 36.60 -22.79 -5.67
N PRO A 304 37.80 -22.38 -5.21
CA PRO A 304 38.39 -22.92 -3.99
C PRO A 304 37.73 -22.33 -2.73
N PHE A 305 36.91 -21.28 -2.87
CA PHE A 305 36.30 -20.60 -1.75
C PHE A 305 35.02 -21.31 -1.29
N ARG A 306 35.12 -22.06 -0.19
CA ARG A 306 34.02 -22.89 0.34
C ARG A 306 32.66 -22.19 0.50
N VAL A 307 32.62 -20.88 0.76
CA VAL A 307 31.36 -20.13 0.89
C VAL A 307 30.61 -20.02 -0.44
N PHE A 308 31.32 -20.01 -1.57
CA PHE A 308 30.75 -19.92 -2.92
C PHE A 308 30.59 -21.28 -3.59
N GLN A 309 30.98 -22.37 -2.93
CA GLN A 309 30.61 -23.73 -3.33
C GLN A 309 29.15 -23.99 -2.89
N SER A 310 28.20 -23.39 -3.60
CA SER A 310 26.78 -23.39 -3.27
C SER A 310 25.93 -23.44 -4.54
N ASP A 311 24.65 -23.81 -4.39
CA ASP A 311 23.71 -23.96 -5.50
C ASP A 311 23.44 -22.65 -6.25
N TYR A 312 23.60 -21.51 -5.56
CA TYR A 312 23.54 -20.19 -6.15
C TYR A 312 24.63 -19.27 -5.58
N VAL A 313 25.25 -18.49 -6.46
CA VAL A 313 26.11 -17.35 -6.11
C VAL A 313 25.70 -16.16 -6.97
N GLY A 314 25.13 -15.13 -6.35
CA GLY A 314 24.73 -13.90 -7.03
C GLY A 314 25.51 -12.70 -6.54
N SER A 315 25.49 -11.63 -7.33
CA SER A 315 26.08 -10.35 -6.94
C SER A 315 25.22 -9.14 -7.29
N VAL A 316 25.49 -8.02 -6.60
CA VAL A 316 24.99 -6.68 -6.93
C VAL A 316 26.14 -5.68 -6.79
N VAL A 317 26.26 -4.75 -7.74
CA VAL A 317 27.27 -3.71 -7.73
C VAL A 317 26.80 -2.50 -6.91
N TYR A 318 27.67 -1.99 -6.04
CA TYR A 318 27.57 -0.70 -5.38
C TYR A 318 28.45 0.31 -6.13
N PRO A 319 27.86 1.24 -6.92
CA PRO A 319 28.61 2.28 -7.61
C PRO A 319 29.36 3.20 -6.64
N GLY A 320 30.67 3.34 -6.79
CA GLY A 320 31.52 4.13 -5.88
C GLY A 320 31.77 3.47 -4.51
N GLY A 321 31.37 2.21 -4.34
CA GLY A 321 31.48 1.46 -3.08
C GLY A 321 32.90 1.01 -2.73
N GLY A 322 33.85 1.09 -3.66
CA GLY A 322 35.23 0.61 -3.49
C GLY A 322 36.01 1.38 -2.41
N SER A 323 35.54 2.58 -2.06
CA SER A 323 36.12 3.44 -1.02
C SER A 323 35.40 3.36 0.34
N LEU A 324 34.42 2.46 0.50
CA LEU A 324 33.64 2.35 1.74
C LEU A 324 34.55 2.07 2.95
N PRO A 325 34.43 2.86 4.03
CA PRO A 325 35.23 2.62 5.23
C PRO A 325 34.78 1.33 5.91
N ARG A 326 35.71 0.68 6.62
CA ARG A 326 35.46 -0.63 7.26
C ARG A 326 34.19 -0.66 8.12
N ARG A 327 33.91 0.42 8.86
CA ARG A 327 32.71 0.57 9.70
C ARG A 327 31.41 0.45 8.89
N GLN A 328 31.36 0.99 7.68
CA GLN A 328 30.17 0.88 6.82
C GLN A 328 30.02 -0.53 6.25
N LEU A 329 31.13 -1.20 5.92
CA LEU A 329 31.12 -2.60 5.49
C LEU A 329 30.68 -3.55 6.61
N ASP A 330 31.09 -3.29 7.85
CA ASP A 330 30.61 -4.05 9.02
C ASP A 330 29.11 -3.80 9.26
N ALA A 331 28.63 -2.56 9.09
CA ALA A 331 27.20 -2.25 9.16
C ALA A 331 26.37 -3.01 8.10
N TRP A 332 26.91 -3.22 6.89
CA TRP A 332 26.28 -4.08 5.88
C TRP A 332 26.21 -5.56 6.29
N GLN A 333 27.20 -6.07 7.05
CA GLN A 333 27.13 -7.42 7.60
C GLN A 333 25.97 -7.55 8.59
N ASP A 334 25.84 -6.57 9.49
CA ASP A 334 24.80 -6.57 10.50
C ASP A 334 23.41 -6.37 9.87
N TRP A 335 23.31 -5.51 8.86
CA TRP A 335 22.10 -5.29 8.06
C TRP A 335 21.62 -6.59 7.38
N ALA A 336 22.55 -7.41 6.87
CA ALA A 336 22.23 -8.71 6.27
C ALA A 336 21.79 -9.74 7.31
N LYS A 337 22.46 -9.80 8.47
CA LYS A 337 22.09 -10.70 9.57
C LYS A 337 20.71 -10.42 10.16
N GLN A 338 20.32 -9.15 10.23
CA GLN A 338 18.96 -8.76 10.65
C GLN A 338 17.87 -9.30 9.72
N ARG A 339 18.24 -9.70 8.49
CA ARG A 339 17.36 -10.30 7.48
C ARG A 339 17.56 -11.82 7.36
N GLY A 340 18.14 -12.45 8.37
CA GLY A 340 18.33 -13.91 8.43
C GLY A 340 19.54 -14.45 7.67
N ALA A 341 20.31 -13.61 6.96
CA ALA A 341 21.49 -14.04 6.24
C ALA A 341 22.70 -14.25 7.18
N LYS A 342 23.67 -15.07 6.77
CA LYS A 342 24.92 -15.25 7.54
C LYS A 342 25.87 -14.04 7.45
N GLY A 343 25.72 -13.24 6.39
CA GLY A 343 26.49 -12.04 6.10
C GLY A 343 26.29 -11.61 4.65
N LEU A 344 26.99 -10.55 4.24
CA LEU A 344 26.99 -10.04 2.87
C LEU A 344 28.43 -9.98 2.37
N ALA A 345 28.86 -10.98 1.60
CA ALA A 345 30.23 -11.05 1.14
C ALA A 345 30.55 -9.91 0.18
N TYR A 346 31.81 -9.46 0.10
CA TYR A 346 32.17 -8.33 -0.75
C TYR A 346 33.59 -8.36 -1.30
N VAL A 347 33.76 -7.69 -2.45
CA VAL A 347 35.03 -7.29 -3.06
C VAL A 347 34.99 -5.77 -3.27
N LEU A 348 36.09 -5.08 -2.96
CA LEU A 348 36.27 -3.68 -3.28
C LEU A 348 37.19 -3.57 -4.50
N VAL A 349 36.74 -2.85 -5.52
CA VAL A 349 37.52 -2.58 -6.73
C VAL A 349 38.17 -1.20 -6.57
N ALA A 350 39.48 -1.16 -6.38
CA ALA A 350 40.21 0.09 -6.30
C ALA A 350 40.21 0.82 -7.66
N GLU A 351 40.51 2.12 -7.66
CA GLU A 351 40.61 2.95 -8.88
C GLU A 351 41.64 2.43 -9.89
N ASP A 352 42.67 1.73 -9.42
CA ASP A 352 43.70 1.10 -10.28
C ASP A 352 43.30 -0.32 -10.75
N GLY A 353 42.09 -0.78 -10.42
CA GLY A 353 41.59 -2.12 -10.72
C GLY A 353 41.99 -3.19 -9.70
N THR A 354 42.76 -2.86 -8.66
CA THR A 354 43.17 -3.84 -7.64
C THR A 354 41.98 -4.31 -6.81
N LEU A 355 41.80 -5.63 -6.72
CA LEU A 355 40.74 -6.23 -5.90
C LEU A 355 41.19 -6.42 -4.45
N THR A 356 40.41 -5.87 -3.52
CA THR A 356 40.63 -6.05 -2.08
C THR A 356 39.37 -6.54 -1.37
N GLY A 357 39.50 -6.90 -0.09
CA GLY A 357 38.39 -7.42 0.72
C GLY A 357 38.51 -8.92 1.04
N PRO A 358 37.60 -9.45 1.87
CA PRO A 358 37.68 -10.84 2.34
C PRO A 358 37.54 -11.86 1.21
N VAL A 359 36.66 -11.64 0.24
CA VAL A 359 36.45 -12.59 -0.88
C VAL A 359 37.67 -12.63 -1.79
N ALA A 360 38.23 -11.48 -2.16
CA ALA A 360 39.42 -11.36 -3.01
C ALA A 360 40.66 -12.07 -2.44
N LYS A 361 40.71 -12.39 -1.15
CA LYS A 361 41.80 -13.18 -0.54
C LYS A 361 41.65 -14.68 -0.68
N ASN A 362 40.45 -15.17 -1.00
CA ASN A 362 40.09 -16.59 -0.94
C ASN A 362 39.73 -17.19 -2.31
N ILE A 363 39.52 -16.36 -3.33
CA ILE A 363 39.32 -16.80 -4.73
C ILE A 363 40.67 -16.90 -5.47
N SER A 364 40.71 -17.72 -6.51
CA SER A 364 41.85 -17.96 -7.39
C SER A 364 42.23 -16.74 -8.23
N GLU A 365 43.44 -16.72 -8.79
CA GLU A 365 43.89 -15.63 -9.67
C GLU A 365 43.08 -15.54 -10.97
N THR A 366 42.61 -16.68 -11.51
CA THR A 366 41.72 -16.71 -12.68
C THR A 366 40.38 -16.04 -12.37
N GLU A 367 39.77 -16.35 -11.23
CA GLU A 367 38.52 -15.72 -10.79
C GLU A 367 38.73 -14.21 -10.53
N LYS A 368 39.85 -13.79 -9.94
CA LYS A 368 40.13 -12.36 -9.76
C LYS A 368 40.22 -11.61 -11.09
N ALA A 369 40.89 -12.20 -12.09
CA ALA A 369 41.09 -11.57 -13.38
C ALA A 369 39.78 -11.33 -14.14
N GLY A 370 38.79 -12.23 -14.00
CA GLY A 370 37.50 -12.13 -14.69
C GLY A 370 36.37 -11.47 -13.88
N LEU A 371 36.52 -11.30 -12.56
CA LEU A 371 35.40 -10.94 -11.69
C LEU A 371 34.75 -9.60 -12.01
N VAL A 372 35.56 -8.58 -12.31
CA VAL A 372 35.05 -7.22 -12.57
C VAL A 372 34.16 -7.19 -13.80
N GLU A 373 34.61 -7.84 -14.88
CA GLU A 373 33.84 -7.97 -16.12
C GLU A 373 32.60 -8.84 -15.90
N ALA A 374 32.75 -10.00 -15.25
CA ALA A 374 31.64 -10.92 -14.99
C ALA A 374 30.53 -10.28 -14.14
N ALA A 375 30.88 -9.45 -13.15
CA ALA A 375 29.94 -8.75 -12.29
C ALA A 375 29.43 -7.42 -12.87
N GLY A 376 29.94 -6.98 -14.03
CA GLY A 376 29.60 -5.68 -14.63
C GLY A 376 30.02 -4.47 -13.79
N ALA A 377 31.10 -4.59 -13.02
CA ALA A 377 31.60 -3.53 -12.14
C ALA A 377 32.66 -2.66 -12.83
N ASN A 378 32.92 -1.47 -12.27
CA ASN A 378 33.99 -0.57 -12.70
C ASN A 378 35.02 -0.34 -11.58
N PRO A 379 36.22 0.16 -11.91
CA PRO A 379 37.13 0.71 -10.91
C PRO A 379 36.43 1.75 -10.03
N GLY A 380 36.62 1.66 -8.71
CA GLY A 380 35.93 2.49 -7.72
C GLY A 380 34.66 1.88 -7.12
N ASP A 381 34.16 0.77 -7.67
CA ASP A 381 32.93 0.10 -7.18
C ASP A 381 33.20 -0.92 -6.06
N ALA A 382 32.15 -1.33 -5.37
CA ALA A 382 32.15 -2.57 -4.58
C ALA A 382 31.19 -3.57 -5.19
N ILE A 383 31.53 -4.85 -5.12
CA ILE A 383 30.68 -5.96 -5.54
C ILE A 383 30.24 -6.69 -4.27
N PHE A 384 28.93 -6.71 -4.01
CA PHE A 384 28.34 -7.48 -2.92
C PHE A 384 27.83 -8.83 -3.43
N PHE A 385 27.91 -9.86 -2.58
CA PHE A 385 27.59 -11.24 -2.92
C PHE A 385 26.69 -11.88 -1.87
N ALA A 386 25.77 -12.71 -2.34
CA ALA A 386 25.03 -13.68 -1.55
C ALA A 386 25.19 -15.06 -2.18
N ALA A 387 25.36 -16.07 -1.35
CA ALA A 387 25.55 -17.46 -1.77
C ALA A 387 24.81 -18.43 -0.85
N GLY A 388 24.24 -19.48 -1.42
CA GLY A 388 23.45 -20.48 -0.70
C GLY A 388 22.22 -20.89 -1.50
N ASP A 389 21.09 -20.99 -0.81
CA ASP A 389 19.78 -21.17 -1.44
C ASP A 389 19.44 -19.98 -2.36
N ALA A 390 18.86 -20.26 -3.53
CA ALA A 390 18.65 -19.27 -4.58
C ALA A 390 17.64 -18.19 -4.17
N ASN A 391 16.52 -18.58 -3.56
CA ASN A 391 15.43 -17.67 -3.21
C ASN A 391 15.87 -16.68 -2.14
N SER A 392 16.42 -17.18 -1.03
CA SER A 392 16.91 -16.35 0.07
C SER A 392 18.09 -15.47 -0.34
N SER A 393 18.99 -15.96 -1.20
CA SER A 393 20.12 -15.17 -1.70
C SER A 393 19.68 -14.05 -2.65
N ARG A 394 18.74 -14.34 -3.57
CA ARG A 394 18.13 -13.33 -4.45
C ARG A 394 17.39 -12.27 -3.65
N ALA A 395 16.57 -12.66 -2.67
CA ALA A 395 15.86 -11.73 -1.80
C ALA A 395 16.81 -10.79 -1.04
N LEU A 396 17.92 -11.32 -0.51
CA LEU A 396 18.95 -10.51 0.16
C LEU A 396 19.59 -9.50 -0.80
N LEU A 397 19.95 -9.93 -2.01
CA LEU A 397 20.57 -9.08 -3.02
C LEU A 397 19.59 -8.02 -3.56
N GLY A 398 18.32 -8.37 -3.76
CA GLY A 398 17.27 -7.43 -4.15
C GLY A 398 17.04 -6.34 -3.08
N ALA A 399 17.05 -6.73 -1.81
CA ALA A 399 17.01 -5.77 -0.71
C ALA A 399 18.27 -4.89 -0.66
N ALA A 400 19.46 -5.46 -0.91
CA ALA A 400 20.70 -4.70 -0.94
C ALA A 400 20.73 -3.72 -2.12
N ARG A 401 20.29 -4.16 -3.30
CA ARG A 401 20.10 -3.35 -4.51
C ARG A 401 19.31 -2.07 -4.21
N ARG A 402 18.16 -2.18 -3.54
CA ARG A 402 17.32 -1.04 -3.17
C ARG A 402 18.02 -0.09 -2.18
N GLU A 403 18.60 -0.64 -1.12
CA GLU A 403 19.33 0.14 -0.12
C GLU A 403 20.53 0.89 -0.73
N ILE A 404 21.23 0.28 -1.70
CA ILE A 404 22.30 0.95 -2.46
C ILE A 404 21.72 2.13 -3.24
N ALA A 405 20.62 1.93 -3.97
CA ALA A 405 19.99 2.97 -4.78
C ALA A 405 19.54 4.17 -3.94
N GLU A 406 18.99 3.94 -2.74
CA GLU A 406 18.65 4.99 -1.78
C GLU A 406 19.90 5.77 -1.33
N ARG A 407 20.98 5.06 -0.97
CA ARG A 407 22.22 5.69 -0.48
C ARG A 407 22.96 6.51 -1.53
N VAL A 408 22.91 6.09 -2.79
CA VAL A 408 23.58 6.78 -3.91
C VAL A 408 22.64 7.75 -4.65
N GLY A 409 21.40 7.93 -4.18
CA GLY A 409 20.46 8.91 -4.73
C GLY A 409 19.99 8.60 -6.15
N LEU A 410 19.84 7.31 -6.49
CA LEU A 410 19.34 6.88 -7.82
C LEU A 410 17.82 6.99 -7.93
N ILE A 411 17.11 7.05 -6.81
CA ILE A 411 15.66 7.23 -6.76
C ILE A 411 15.37 8.74 -6.68
N LYS A 412 14.68 9.29 -7.68
CA LYS A 412 14.31 10.71 -7.73
C LYS A 412 12.82 10.90 -7.47
N ASP A 413 12.50 12.02 -6.82
CA ASP A 413 11.11 12.40 -6.58
C ASP A 413 10.40 12.68 -7.91
N GLY A 414 9.20 12.10 -8.07
CA GLY A 414 8.39 12.24 -9.28
C GLY A 414 8.67 11.22 -10.37
N ASP A 415 9.70 10.36 -10.23
CA ASP A 415 9.90 9.23 -11.14
C ASP A 415 8.85 8.14 -10.87
N TRP A 416 8.21 7.67 -11.93
CA TRP A 416 7.21 6.61 -11.90
C TRP A 416 7.62 5.47 -12.84
N ALA A 417 7.73 4.27 -12.29
CA ALA A 417 7.99 3.06 -13.06
C ALA A 417 6.93 2.01 -12.74
N PHE A 418 6.31 1.49 -13.79
CA PHE A 418 5.27 0.47 -13.73
C PHE A 418 5.72 -0.79 -14.45
N VAL A 419 5.31 -1.94 -13.94
CA VAL A 419 5.52 -3.22 -14.61
C VAL A 419 4.47 -4.23 -14.16
N TRP A 420 3.97 -5.01 -15.10
CA TRP A 420 3.20 -6.22 -14.84
C TRP A 420 4.15 -7.39 -14.60
N VAL A 421 4.03 -8.05 -13.45
CA VAL A 421 4.69 -9.32 -13.16
C VAL A 421 3.70 -10.43 -13.42
N VAL A 422 4.03 -11.29 -14.38
CA VAL A 422 3.15 -12.38 -14.85
C VAL A 422 3.84 -13.72 -14.68
N ASP A 423 3.13 -14.81 -14.94
CA ASP A 423 3.71 -16.16 -14.98
C ASP A 423 4.31 -16.58 -13.63
N ALA A 424 3.64 -16.19 -12.54
CA ALA A 424 3.99 -16.63 -11.20
C ALA A 424 3.78 -18.16 -11.05
N PRO A 425 4.58 -18.83 -10.19
CA PRO A 425 4.31 -20.20 -9.79
C PRO A 425 2.89 -20.31 -9.21
N LEU A 426 2.20 -21.40 -9.50
CA LEU A 426 0.89 -21.66 -8.91
C LEU A 426 1.00 -22.02 -7.42
N PHE A 427 2.05 -22.76 -7.08
CA PHE A 427 2.32 -23.25 -5.74
C PHE A 427 3.69 -22.81 -5.24
N GLU A 428 3.79 -22.62 -3.94
CA GLU A 428 5.05 -22.55 -3.19
C GLU A 428 5.06 -23.60 -2.08
N SER A 429 6.23 -23.87 -1.51
CA SER A 429 6.29 -24.82 -0.40
C SER A 429 5.66 -24.22 0.85
N ALA A 430 4.90 -25.01 1.60
CA ALA A 430 4.26 -24.54 2.83
C ALA A 430 5.29 -24.07 3.88
N ALA A 431 6.51 -24.62 3.84
CA ALA A 431 7.61 -24.21 4.69
C ALA A 431 8.14 -22.81 4.33
N ASP A 432 8.20 -22.48 3.05
CA ASP A 432 8.64 -21.16 2.57
C ASP A 432 7.59 -20.09 2.90
N ALA A 433 6.31 -20.37 2.66
CA ALA A 433 5.20 -19.49 3.04
C ALA A 433 5.19 -19.19 4.54
N GLN A 434 5.36 -20.22 5.37
CA GLN A 434 5.45 -20.05 6.83
C GLN A 434 6.68 -19.24 7.25
N ALA A 435 7.82 -19.41 6.57
CA ALA A 435 9.02 -18.61 6.82
C ALA A 435 8.85 -17.14 6.40
N ALA A 436 8.02 -16.86 5.39
CA ALA A 436 7.63 -15.51 4.99
C ALA A 436 6.64 -14.83 5.97
N GLY A 437 6.00 -15.63 6.83
CA GLY A 437 5.04 -15.18 7.83
C GLY A 437 3.58 -15.29 7.39
N ASP A 438 3.30 -16.01 6.31
CA ASP A 438 1.96 -16.25 5.78
C ASP A 438 1.32 -17.51 6.40
N VAL A 439 -0.02 -17.59 6.36
CA VAL A 439 -0.74 -18.78 6.82
C VAL A 439 -0.89 -19.74 5.64
N ALA A 440 -0.17 -20.86 5.69
CA ALA A 440 -0.34 -21.92 4.70
C ALA A 440 -1.80 -22.39 4.66
N VAL A 441 -2.39 -22.40 3.47
CA VAL A 441 -3.73 -22.92 3.24
C VAL A 441 -3.63 -24.42 2.96
N GLY A 442 -4.21 -25.22 3.85
CA GLY A 442 -4.15 -26.69 3.81
C GLY A 442 -2.98 -27.27 4.62
N GLU A 443 -2.95 -28.61 4.76
CA GLU A 443 -1.93 -29.34 5.52
C GLU A 443 -0.82 -29.96 4.64
N GLY A 444 -0.87 -29.70 3.33
CA GLY A 444 0.03 -30.25 2.33
C GLY A 444 1.44 -29.67 2.34
N GLN A 445 2.32 -30.25 1.51
CA GLN A 445 3.68 -29.72 1.28
C GLN A 445 3.69 -28.43 0.45
N TRP A 446 2.61 -28.18 -0.29
CA TRP A 446 2.42 -27.06 -1.18
C TRP A 446 1.27 -26.18 -0.69
N THR A 447 1.41 -24.88 -0.85
CA THR A 447 0.33 -23.92 -0.68
C THR A 447 0.27 -22.98 -1.88
N ALA A 448 -0.82 -22.23 -2.05
CA ALA A 448 -1.01 -21.38 -3.21
C ALA A 448 -0.26 -20.05 -3.06
N VAL A 449 0.44 -19.62 -4.12
CA VAL A 449 1.17 -18.32 -4.12
C VAL A 449 0.21 -17.12 -4.03
N HIS A 450 -0.91 -17.18 -4.75
CA HIS A 450 -1.94 -16.11 -4.70
C HIS A 450 -3.15 -16.53 -3.87
N HIS A 451 -3.89 -17.55 -4.33
CA HIS A 451 -4.99 -18.19 -3.61
C HIS A 451 -5.41 -19.49 -4.32
N ALA A 452 -6.12 -20.36 -3.61
CA ALA A 452 -6.51 -21.70 -4.07
C ALA A 452 -7.43 -21.73 -5.33
N PHE A 453 -8.07 -20.62 -5.68
CA PHE A 453 -8.99 -20.52 -6.83
C PHE A 453 -8.33 -20.08 -8.14
N THR A 454 -7.00 -19.89 -8.15
CA THR A 454 -6.26 -19.41 -9.32
C THR A 454 -6.11 -20.52 -10.36
N ALA A 455 -6.38 -20.23 -11.63
CA ALA A 455 -6.26 -21.19 -12.70
C ALA A 455 -4.79 -21.50 -13.03
N PRO A 456 -4.39 -22.79 -13.12
CA PRO A 456 -3.14 -23.17 -13.78
C PRO A 456 -3.21 -22.80 -15.26
N LYS A 457 -2.06 -22.50 -15.87
CA LYS A 457 -1.99 -22.45 -17.33
C LYS A 457 -2.27 -23.83 -17.93
N PRO A 458 -2.95 -23.94 -19.08
CA PRO A 458 -3.45 -25.21 -19.61
C PRO A 458 -2.36 -26.25 -19.85
N GLU A 459 -1.15 -25.80 -20.24
CA GLU A 459 0.01 -26.64 -20.48
C GLU A 459 0.50 -27.40 -19.24
N TYR A 460 0.17 -26.96 -18.02
CA TYR A 460 0.55 -27.63 -16.77
C TYR A 460 -0.56 -28.53 -16.20
N LEU A 461 -1.76 -28.52 -16.80
CA LEU A 461 -2.89 -29.29 -16.29
C LEU A 461 -2.64 -30.80 -16.27
N GLU A 462 -1.81 -31.33 -17.18
CA GLU A 462 -1.52 -32.78 -17.23
C GLU A 462 -0.47 -33.21 -16.21
N THR A 463 0.40 -32.30 -15.77
CA THR A 463 1.54 -32.59 -14.89
C THR A 463 1.35 -32.09 -13.46
N LEU A 464 0.18 -31.51 -13.16
CA LEU A 464 -0.09 -30.75 -11.94
C LEU A 464 0.24 -31.52 -10.65
N GLU A 465 -0.10 -32.81 -10.56
CA GLU A 465 0.16 -33.66 -9.39
C GLU A 465 1.58 -34.22 -9.37
N THR A 466 2.19 -34.43 -10.54
CA THR A 466 3.53 -35.05 -10.66
C THR A 466 4.66 -34.04 -10.51
N ASP A 467 4.43 -32.78 -10.90
CA ASP A 467 5.40 -31.69 -10.84
C ASP A 467 4.71 -30.35 -10.52
N PRO A 468 4.11 -30.22 -9.31
CA PRO A 468 3.39 -29.01 -8.90
C PRO A 468 4.30 -27.76 -8.87
N GLY A 469 5.60 -27.93 -8.60
CA GLY A 469 6.55 -26.81 -8.52
C GLY A 469 6.86 -26.15 -9.87
N ALA A 470 6.64 -26.85 -10.99
CA ALA A 470 6.79 -26.28 -12.33
C ALA A 470 5.53 -25.57 -12.83
N ALA A 471 4.38 -25.79 -12.18
CA ALA A 471 3.10 -25.26 -12.64
C ALA A 471 3.04 -23.74 -12.51
N LEU A 472 2.69 -23.05 -13.60
CA LEU A 472 2.49 -21.61 -13.62
C LEU A 472 1.00 -21.24 -13.58
N ALA A 473 0.71 -20.10 -12.98
CA ALA A 473 -0.62 -19.53 -12.87
C ALA A 473 -0.92 -18.53 -13.99
N TYR A 474 -2.20 -18.38 -14.34
CA TYR A 474 -2.70 -17.17 -14.99
C TYR A 474 -2.91 -16.05 -13.96
N ALA A 475 -1.82 -15.69 -13.28
CA ALA A 475 -1.79 -14.63 -12.29
C ALA A 475 -0.92 -13.46 -12.78
N TYR A 476 -1.28 -12.27 -12.31
CA TYR A 476 -0.67 -11.03 -12.73
C TYR A 476 -0.74 -10.00 -11.61
N ASP A 477 0.41 -9.42 -11.30
CA ASP A 477 0.54 -8.33 -10.33
C ASP A 477 1.02 -7.07 -11.03
N ILE A 478 0.42 -5.93 -10.69
CA ILE A 478 0.87 -4.62 -11.15
C ILE A 478 1.71 -3.97 -10.05
N VAL A 479 2.92 -3.59 -10.43
CA VAL A 479 3.91 -3.01 -9.54
C VAL A 479 4.15 -1.56 -9.95
N CYS A 480 4.20 -0.67 -8.96
CA CYS A 480 4.57 0.73 -9.13
C CYS A 480 5.68 1.10 -8.14
N ASN A 481 6.83 1.53 -8.64
CA ASN A 481 7.96 1.99 -7.82
C ASN A 481 8.40 0.97 -6.75
N GLY A 482 8.39 -0.33 -7.10
CA GLY A 482 8.72 -1.42 -6.18
C GLY A 482 7.63 -1.78 -5.16
N ASN A 483 6.42 -1.26 -5.35
CA ASN A 483 5.25 -1.57 -4.54
C ASN A 483 4.24 -2.34 -5.39
N GLU A 484 3.81 -3.50 -4.94
CA GLU A 484 2.65 -4.19 -5.48
C GLU A 484 1.40 -3.33 -5.20
N ILE A 485 0.75 -2.80 -6.24
CA ILE A 485 -0.43 -1.94 -6.11
C ILE A 485 -1.73 -2.65 -6.46
N GLY A 486 -1.65 -3.82 -7.07
CA GLY A 486 -2.79 -4.70 -7.31
C GLY A 486 -2.34 -6.06 -7.84
N GLY A 487 -3.20 -7.05 -7.67
CA GLY A 487 -2.94 -8.43 -8.06
C GLY A 487 -4.23 -9.17 -8.40
N GLY A 488 -4.13 -10.12 -9.31
CA GLY A 488 -5.28 -10.80 -9.88
C GLY A 488 -4.93 -12.11 -10.56
N SER A 489 -5.97 -12.86 -10.91
CA SER A 489 -5.81 -14.07 -11.71
C SER A 489 -7.08 -14.43 -12.46
N ILE A 490 -6.92 -15.27 -13.49
CA ILE A 490 -8.03 -16.03 -14.06
C ILE A 490 -8.39 -17.16 -13.09
N ARG A 491 -9.68 -17.42 -12.91
CA ARG A 491 -10.19 -18.35 -11.90
C ARG A 491 -10.43 -19.74 -12.46
N ILE A 492 -10.32 -20.73 -11.59
CA ILE A 492 -10.82 -22.06 -11.83
C ILE A 492 -12.36 -21.99 -11.83
N HIS A 493 -12.98 -22.38 -12.94
CA HIS A 493 -14.44 -22.49 -13.06
C HIS A 493 -14.92 -23.94 -13.20
N GLN A 494 -14.00 -24.91 -13.29
CA GLN A 494 -14.32 -26.32 -13.43
C GLN A 494 -14.07 -27.04 -12.10
N ARG A 495 -15.13 -27.66 -11.55
CA ARG A 495 -15.07 -28.40 -10.27
C ARG A 495 -13.92 -29.41 -10.23
N ALA A 496 -13.77 -30.23 -11.28
CA ALA A 496 -12.73 -31.26 -11.33
C ALA A 496 -11.30 -30.69 -11.26
N VAL A 497 -11.07 -29.47 -11.76
CA VAL A 497 -9.76 -28.82 -11.65
C VAL A 497 -9.56 -28.26 -10.24
N GLN A 498 -10.60 -27.69 -9.63
CA GLN A 498 -10.53 -27.16 -8.27
C GLN A 498 -10.22 -28.25 -7.24
N GLU A 499 -10.84 -29.44 -7.40
CA GLU A 499 -10.60 -30.60 -6.53
C GLU A 499 -9.15 -31.08 -6.61
N ARG A 500 -8.53 -31.08 -7.80
CA ARG A 500 -7.11 -31.43 -7.98
C ARG A 500 -6.17 -30.45 -7.28
N VAL A 501 -6.48 -29.15 -7.32
CA VAL A 501 -5.70 -28.13 -6.61
C VAL A 501 -5.82 -28.31 -5.09
N PHE A 502 -7.03 -28.59 -4.58
CA PHE A 502 -7.24 -28.88 -3.17
C PHE A 502 -6.48 -30.13 -2.71
N GLU A 503 -6.47 -31.21 -3.50
CA GLU A 503 -5.72 -32.43 -3.19
C GLU A 503 -4.21 -32.15 -3.03
N ILE A 504 -3.62 -31.35 -3.92
CA ILE A 504 -2.20 -30.96 -3.86
C ILE A 504 -1.89 -30.15 -2.60
N MET A 505 -2.82 -29.27 -2.21
CA MET A 505 -2.73 -28.47 -0.99
C MET A 505 -3.01 -29.28 0.29
N GLY A 506 -3.39 -30.56 0.17
CA GLY A 506 -3.73 -31.43 1.29
C GLY A 506 -5.09 -31.12 1.92
N ILE A 507 -6.01 -30.52 1.18
CA ILE A 507 -7.39 -30.24 1.61
C ILE A 507 -8.26 -31.42 1.18
N GLY A 508 -8.71 -32.22 2.15
CA GLY A 508 -9.57 -33.38 1.91
C GLY A 508 -10.99 -33.02 1.47
N GLU A 509 -11.76 -34.00 0.97
CA GLU A 509 -13.14 -33.77 0.49
C GLU A 509 -14.06 -33.19 1.58
N ASP A 510 -14.02 -33.73 2.81
CA ASP A 510 -14.83 -33.24 3.93
C ASP A 510 -14.47 -31.79 4.29
N GLU A 511 -13.18 -31.45 4.29
CA GLU A 511 -12.71 -30.09 4.60
C GLU A 511 -13.05 -29.11 3.46
N ALA A 512 -12.91 -29.54 2.21
CA ALA A 512 -13.29 -28.75 1.04
C ALA A 512 -14.79 -28.48 1.00
N GLU A 513 -15.63 -29.47 1.32
CA GLU A 513 -17.08 -29.31 1.42
C GLU A 513 -17.45 -28.41 2.61
N GLU A 514 -16.82 -28.60 3.77
CA GLU A 514 -17.05 -27.76 4.94
C GLU A 514 -16.71 -26.30 4.64
N LYS A 515 -15.52 -26.02 4.11
CA LYS A 515 -15.04 -24.63 3.91
C LYS A 515 -15.62 -24.00 2.65
N PHE A 516 -15.68 -24.74 1.55
CA PHE A 516 -15.95 -24.21 0.20
C PHE A 516 -17.11 -24.90 -0.53
N GLY A 517 -17.87 -25.78 0.13
CA GLY A 517 -18.95 -26.55 -0.49
C GLY A 517 -19.98 -25.68 -1.22
N PHE A 518 -20.31 -24.49 -0.69
CA PHE A 518 -21.22 -23.57 -1.36
C PHE A 518 -20.70 -23.04 -2.70
N LEU A 519 -19.38 -22.83 -2.84
CA LEU A 519 -18.74 -22.42 -4.09
C LEU A 519 -18.67 -23.60 -5.07
N LEU A 520 -18.24 -24.77 -4.58
CA LEU A 520 -18.18 -26.00 -5.38
C LEU A 520 -19.56 -26.42 -5.90
N GLU A 521 -20.61 -26.24 -5.10
CA GLU A 521 -22.01 -26.46 -5.49
C GLU A 521 -22.43 -25.44 -6.56
N ALA A 522 -22.10 -24.16 -6.40
CA ALA A 522 -22.39 -23.14 -7.40
C ALA A 522 -21.76 -23.46 -8.77
N PHE A 523 -20.54 -24.00 -8.80
CA PHE A 523 -19.86 -24.37 -10.05
C PHE A 523 -20.59 -25.47 -10.85
N LYS A 524 -21.44 -26.29 -10.21
CA LYS A 524 -22.25 -27.32 -10.89
C LYS A 524 -23.33 -26.71 -11.80
N PHE A 525 -23.73 -25.47 -11.53
CA PHE A 525 -24.81 -24.80 -12.25
C PHE A 525 -24.33 -23.92 -13.41
N GLY A 526 -23.14 -24.23 -13.95
CA GLY A 526 -22.59 -23.57 -15.13
C GLY A 526 -21.84 -22.29 -14.80
N ALA A 527 -20.80 -22.38 -13.98
CA ALA A 527 -19.89 -21.26 -13.76
C ALA A 527 -19.18 -20.86 -15.08
N PRO A 528 -19.24 -19.59 -15.50
CA PRO A 528 -18.53 -19.14 -16.69
C PRO A 528 -17.02 -19.09 -16.44
N PRO A 529 -16.17 -19.12 -17.49
CA PRO A 529 -14.80 -18.63 -17.37
C PRO A 529 -14.82 -17.20 -16.83
N HIS A 530 -14.02 -16.92 -15.82
CA HIS A 530 -13.99 -15.60 -15.18
C HIS A 530 -12.61 -15.31 -14.61
N GLY A 531 -12.32 -14.03 -14.42
CA GLY A 531 -11.07 -13.54 -13.87
C GLY A 531 -11.25 -12.13 -13.32
N GLY A 532 -10.29 -11.69 -12.53
CA GLY A 532 -10.39 -10.37 -11.91
C GLY A 532 -9.08 -9.87 -11.35
N ILE A 533 -9.17 -8.72 -10.68
CA ILE A 533 -8.04 -8.04 -10.05
C ILE A 533 -8.54 -7.27 -8.84
N ALA A 534 -7.70 -7.16 -7.81
CA ALA A 534 -7.93 -6.27 -6.69
C ALA A 534 -6.76 -5.31 -6.53
N PHE A 535 -7.05 -4.02 -6.36
CA PHE A 535 -6.04 -3.00 -6.09
C PHE A 535 -5.96 -2.67 -4.61
N GLY A 536 -4.74 -2.56 -4.08
CA GLY A 536 -4.46 -2.01 -2.75
C GLY A 536 -4.73 -0.51 -2.73
N TRP A 537 -5.98 -0.13 -2.47
CA TRP A 537 -6.47 1.22 -2.70
C TRP A 537 -5.77 2.26 -1.82
N ASP A 538 -5.53 1.93 -0.55
CA ASP A 538 -4.80 2.80 0.37
C ASP A 538 -3.36 3.08 -0.11
N ARG A 539 -2.71 2.06 -0.69
CA ARG A 539 -1.33 2.17 -1.21
C ARG A 539 -1.26 3.00 -2.49
N ILE A 540 -2.22 2.85 -3.40
CA ILE A 540 -2.30 3.72 -4.59
C ILE A 540 -2.47 5.18 -4.16
N VAL A 541 -3.38 5.46 -3.23
CA VAL A 541 -3.63 6.83 -2.79
C VAL A 541 -2.41 7.40 -2.05
N SER A 542 -1.68 6.60 -1.26
CA SER A 542 -0.46 7.07 -0.59
C SER A 542 0.65 7.41 -1.60
N LEU A 543 0.81 6.60 -2.65
CA LEU A 543 1.72 6.90 -3.75
C LEU A 543 1.33 8.22 -4.44
N LEU A 544 0.07 8.36 -4.86
CA LEU A 544 -0.41 9.58 -5.53
C LEU A 544 -0.29 10.84 -4.64
N ALA A 545 -0.47 10.69 -3.31
CA ALA A 545 -0.30 11.78 -2.36
C ALA A 545 1.17 12.08 -2.02
N GLY A 546 2.12 11.25 -2.43
CA GLY A 546 3.54 11.39 -2.11
C GLY A 546 3.84 11.20 -0.62
N VAL A 547 3.19 10.24 0.04
CA VAL A 547 3.36 9.97 1.48
C VAL A 547 3.76 8.52 1.73
N ASP A 548 4.69 8.31 2.67
CA ASP A 548 5.28 6.99 2.93
C ASP A 548 4.36 6.01 3.68
N SER A 549 3.39 6.53 4.45
CA SER A 549 2.46 5.71 5.23
C SER A 549 1.03 5.83 4.72
N ILE A 550 0.38 4.68 4.56
CA ILE A 550 -1.04 4.60 4.23
C ILE A 550 -1.95 5.25 5.30
N ARG A 551 -1.45 5.44 6.53
CA ARG A 551 -2.17 6.14 7.60
C ARG A 551 -2.50 7.59 7.23
N GLU A 552 -1.66 8.21 6.40
CA GLU A 552 -1.88 9.59 5.98
C GLU A 552 -3.08 9.74 5.03
N VAL A 553 -3.44 8.65 4.33
CA VAL A 553 -4.55 8.63 3.37
C VAL A 553 -5.80 7.91 3.88
N ILE A 554 -5.82 7.54 5.16
CA ILE A 554 -6.98 7.02 5.88
C ILE A 554 -7.47 8.09 6.86
N ALA A 555 -8.78 8.32 6.93
CA ALA A 555 -9.34 9.38 7.78
C ALA A 555 -9.02 9.14 9.26
N PHE A 556 -9.27 7.92 9.75
CA PHE A 556 -9.07 7.51 11.15
C PHE A 556 -8.31 6.17 11.21
N PRO A 557 -6.99 6.18 10.95
CA PRO A 557 -6.19 4.96 10.93
C PRO A 557 -5.91 4.45 12.35
N LYS A 558 -5.54 3.18 12.45
CA LYS A 558 -4.96 2.58 13.66
C LYS A 558 -3.45 2.82 13.70
N SER A 559 -2.90 3.01 14.90
CA SER A 559 -1.46 2.99 15.15
C SER A 559 -0.94 1.54 15.23
N GLY A 560 0.33 1.36 15.60
CA GLY A 560 0.91 0.03 15.80
C GLY A 560 0.12 -0.81 16.81
N GLY A 561 -0.04 -2.10 16.54
CA GLY A 561 -0.83 -3.01 17.39
C GLY A 561 -2.34 -2.89 17.22
N GLY A 562 -2.83 -2.18 16.19
CA GLY A 562 -4.26 -2.06 15.90
C GLY A 562 -5.02 -1.11 16.83
N TYR A 563 -4.29 -0.33 17.63
CA TYR A 563 -4.87 0.63 18.57
C TYR A 563 -5.33 1.91 17.87
N ASP A 564 -6.43 2.50 18.34
CA ASP A 564 -6.92 3.81 17.93
C ASP A 564 -6.68 4.83 19.05
N PRO A 565 -5.68 5.72 18.93
CA PRO A 565 -5.42 6.77 19.92
C PRO A 565 -6.56 7.79 20.09
N LEU A 566 -7.44 7.94 19.08
CA LEU A 566 -8.55 8.89 19.12
C LEU A 566 -9.69 8.37 20.01
N THR A 567 -10.13 7.14 19.77
CA THR A 567 -11.26 6.54 20.49
C THR A 567 -10.84 5.63 21.65
N GLN A 568 -9.55 5.34 21.76
CA GLN A 568 -8.95 4.42 22.71
C GLN A 568 -9.40 2.95 22.52
N ALA A 569 -9.72 2.56 21.29
CA ALA A 569 -10.07 1.19 20.93
C ALA A 569 -8.83 0.34 20.58
N PRO A 570 -8.85 -1.00 20.78
CA PRO A 570 -9.90 -1.76 21.47
C PRO A 570 -9.93 -1.48 22.98
N ALA A 571 -11.09 -1.70 23.60
CA ALA A 571 -11.31 -1.49 25.03
C ALA A 571 -12.11 -2.67 25.64
N PRO A 572 -12.02 -2.93 26.95
CA PRO A 572 -12.85 -3.92 27.61
C PRO A 572 -14.35 -3.61 27.44
N ILE A 573 -15.15 -4.65 27.22
CA ILE A 573 -16.62 -4.58 27.25
C ILE A 573 -17.15 -4.80 28.67
N THR A 574 -18.41 -4.45 28.90
CA THR A 574 -19.08 -4.72 30.18
C THR A 574 -19.39 -6.21 30.35
N GLU A 575 -19.51 -6.67 31.59
CA GLU A 575 -19.90 -8.06 31.90
C GLU A 575 -21.24 -8.44 31.27
N ALA A 576 -22.21 -7.51 31.25
CA ALA A 576 -23.52 -7.72 30.63
C ALA A 576 -23.39 -7.99 29.12
N GLN A 577 -22.60 -7.19 28.40
CA GLN A 577 -22.34 -7.42 26.97
C GLN A 577 -21.62 -8.74 26.72
N ARG A 578 -20.66 -9.12 27.58
CA ARG A 578 -19.92 -10.38 27.45
C ARG A 578 -20.85 -11.59 27.61
N ALA A 579 -21.72 -11.56 28.62
CA ALA A 579 -22.70 -12.61 28.87
C ALA A 579 -23.70 -12.75 27.71
N GLU A 580 -24.18 -11.63 27.15
CA GLU A 580 -25.08 -11.64 26.00
C GLU A 580 -24.41 -12.10 24.71
N ALA A 581 -23.11 -11.81 24.52
CA ALA A 581 -22.42 -12.14 23.28
C ALA A 581 -22.25 -13.65 23.03
N GLY A 582 -22.38 -14.49 24.07
CA GLY A 582 -22.20 -15.94 23.95
C GLY A 582 -20.74 -16.36 23.75
N VAL A 583 -19.77 -15.48 24.03
CA VAL A 583 -18.33 -15.76 23.91
C VAL A 583 -17.84 -16.79 24.93
N ASP A 584 -18.55 -16.91 26.06
CA ASP A 584 -18.29 -17.88 27.12
C ASP A 584 -19.16 -19.13 26.99
N PHE A 585 -19.73 -19.38 25.80
CA PHE A 585 -20.52 -20.57 25.56
C PHE A 585 -19.67 -21.82 25.76
N ASP A 586 -20.14 -22.70 26.66
CA ASP A 586 -19.54 -24.00 26.92
C ASP A 586 -20.39 -25.09 26.22
N PRO A 587 -19.85 -25.77 25.18
CA PRO A 587 -20.58 -26.82 24.46
C PRO A 587 -20.83 -28.07 25.31
N ASP A 588 -20.05 -28.27 26.38
CA ASP A 588 -20.08 -29.46 27.24
C ASP A 588 -20.85 -29.22 28.55
N ALA A 589 -21.30 -28.00 28.80
CA ALA A 589 -22.20 -27.72 29.92
C ALA A 589 -23.49 -28.52 29.71
N GLU A 590 -23.67 -29.59 30.49
CA GLU A 590 -24.88 -30.40 30.47
C GLU A 590 -26.08 -29.47 30.54
N THR A 591 -26.97 -29.57 29.55
CA THR A 591 -28.27 -28.90 29.59
C THR A 591 -29.07 -29.56 30.71
N ASP A 592 -28.89 -29.09 31.94
CA ASP A 592 -29.78 -29.34 33.07
C ASP A 592 -31.09 -28.58 32.79
N ASP A 593 -31.94 -29.15 31.93
CA ASP A 593 -33.37 -28.83 31.83
C ASP A 593 -34.19 -30.03 31.34
#